data_AF-A0A2A2XEQ4-F1
#
_entry.id   AF-A0A2A2XEQ4-F1
#
_cell.length_a   1.000
_cell.length_b   1.000
_cell.length_c   1.000
_cell.angle_alpha   90.00
_cell.angle_beta   90.00
_cell.angle_gamma   90.00
#
_symmetry.space_group_name_H-M   'P 1'
#
loop_
_entity.id
_entity.type
_entity.pdbx_description
1 polymer ?
#
loop_
_entity_poly.entity_id
_entity_poly.type
_entity_poly.pdbx_seq_one_letter_code
_entity_poly.pdbx_strand_id
1 'polypeptide(L)'
;MFLHINPDWASAIAAFGSAIAAFISLRTSKNLGLFDKEKFYSEALINFADRANKIATGKAGSDWDVNDASNIILSLNAAKETIESAPKPIREKLKQYYKHNLCHEIITELEAHSPPDSVIVREPSEYEGKIMGLWDEIKIFLGYTVVSEADLED
;
A
#
# COMPACT_ATOMS: atom_id res chain seq x y z
N MET A 1 20.32 26.54 17.44
CA MET A 1 20.32 25.81 16.16
C MET A 1 18.95 25.14 16.07
N PHE A 2 18.00 25.77 15.39
CA PHE A 2 16.64 25.24 15.27
C PHE A 2 16.71 23.98 14.42
N LEU A 3 16.24 22.86 14.96
CA LEU A 3 16.01 21.64 14.20
C LEU A 3 15.00 21.98 13.09
N HIS A 4 15.49 22.10 11.86
CA HIS A 4 14.65 22.06 10.67
C HIS A 4 14.07 20.65 10.58
N ILE A 5 12.99 20.41 11.33
CA ILE A 5 12.08 19.31 11.05
C ILE A 5 11.41 19.70 9.74
N ASN A 6 11.84 19.09 8.64
CA ASN A 6 11.27 19.34 7.31
C ASN A 6 9.73 19.20 7.41
N PRO A 7 8.93 20.22 7.07
CA PRO A 7 7.47 20.16 7.25
C PRO A 7 6.78 19.17 6.28
N ASP A 8 7.49 18.66 5.28
CA ASP A 8 6.92 17.83 4.22
C ASP A 8 6.50 16.43 4.67
N TRP A 9 7.21 15.80 5.63
CA TRP A 9 6.86 14.44 6.09
C TRP A 9 5.66 14.44 7.05
N ALA A 10 5.60 15.41 7.98
CA ALA A 10 4.43 15.58 8.83
C ALA A 10 3.19 16.00 8.02
N SER A 11 3.38 16.82 6.98
CA SER A 11 2.30 17.18 6.04
C SER A 11 1.88 16.00 5.16
N ALA A 12 2.80 15.12 4.77
CA ALA A 12 2.49 13.89 4.05
C ALA A 12 1.66 12.92 4.91
N ILE A 13 2.01 12.77 6.20
CA ILE A 13 1.25 11.96 7.17
C ILE A 13 -0.13 12.59 7.46
N ALA A 14 -0.21 13.92 7.60
CA ALA A 14 -1.50 14.61 7.76
C ALA A 14 -2.39 14.51 6.51
N ALA A 15 -1.79 14.58 5.32
CA ALA A 15 -2.48 14.32 4.05
C ALA A 15 -2.86 12.85 3.89
N PHE A 16 -2.14 11.94 4.55
CA PHE A 16 -2.48 10.51 4.66
C PHE A 16 -3.76 10.33 5.47
N GLY A 17 -3.81 10.90 6.69
CA GLY A 17 -5.00 10.89 7.52
C GLY A 17 -6.20 11.61 6.89
N SER A 18 -5.97 12.70 6.15
CA SER A 18 -7.04 13.47 5.48
C SER A 18 -7.66 12.71 4.31
N ALA A 19 -6.83 12.03 3.49
CA ALA A 19 -7.32 11.18 2.41
C ALA A 19 -8.12 9.99 2.94
N ILE A 20 -7.65 9.36 4.03
CA ILE A 20 -8.36 8.28 4.71
C ILE A 20 -9.66 8.78 5.34
N ALA A 21 -9.67 9.96 5.96
CA ALA A 21 -10.87 10.54 6.55
C ALA A 21 -11.93 10.90 5.49
N ALA A 22 -11.52 11.51 4.37
CA ALA A 22 -12.40 11.75 3.22
C ALA A 22 -12.98 10.44 2.67
N PHE A 23 -12.16 9.38 2.65
CA PHE A 23 -12.56 8.05 2.23
C PHE A 23 -13.59 7.39 3.17
N ILE A 24 -13.36 7.41 4.48
CA ILE A 24 -14.28 6.88 5.49
C ILE A 24 -15.63 7.64 5.43
N SER A 25 -15.57 8.96 5.28
CA SER A 25 -16.76 9.80 5.17
C SER A 25 -17.60 9.44 3.95
N LEU A 26 -16.96 9.20 2.79
CA LEU A 26 -17.68 8.87 1.56
C LEU A 26 -18.12 7.41 1.48
N ARG A 27 -17.38 6.45 2.06
CA ARG A 27 -17.81 5.05 2.23
C ARG A 27 -19.16 4.95 2.94
N THR A 28 -19.42 5.88 3.86
CA THR A 28 -20.67 5.96 4.63
C THR A 28 -21.83 6.57 3.82
N SER A 29 -21.55 7.16 2.65
CA SER A 29 -22.56 7.74 1.76
C SER A 29 -23.36 6.66 1.05
N LYS A 30 -24.61 6.48 1.46
CA LYS A 30 -25.52 5.44 0.94
C LYS A 30 -26.08 5.73 -0.47
N ASN A 31 -25.95 6.96 -0.97
CA ASN A 31 -26.68 7.44 -2.15
C ASN A 31 -25.90 7.34 -3.48
N LEU A 32 -24.66 6.84 -3.48
CA LEU A 32 -23.86 6.73 -4.70
C LEU A 32 -24.17 5.45 -5.48
N GLY A 33 -24.34 5.60 -6.80
CA GLY A 33 -24.47 4.48 -7.73
C GLY A 33 -23.20 3.62 -7.77
N LEU A 34 -23.29 2.40 -8.31
CA LEU A 34 -22.14 1.49 -8.38
C LEU A 34 -20.99 2.05 -9.22
N PHE A 35 -21.33 2.73 -10.32
CA PHE A 35 -20.35 3.42 -11.18
C PHE A 35 -19.62 4.55 -10.45
N ASP A 36 -20.35 5.40 -9.72
CA ASP A 36 -19.75 6.50 -8.96
C ASP A 36 -18.85 5.97 -7.84
N LYS A 37 -19.27 4.87 -7.20
CA LYS A 37 -18.44 4.15 -6.23
C LYS A 37 -17.16 3.66 -6.90
N GLU A 38 -17.25 2.96 -8.03
CA GLU A 38 -16.08 2.42 -8.73
C GLU A 38 -15.07 3.51 -9.11
N LYS A 39 -15.56 4.63 -9.67
CA LYS A 39 -14.72 5.80 -9.98
C LYS A 39 -14.02 6.32 -8.74
N PHE A 40 -14.75 6.48 -7.64
CA PHE A 40 -14.21 6.96 -6.37
C PHE A 40 -13.13 6.02 -5.80
N TYR A 41 -13.40 4.71 -5.75
CA TYR A 41 -12.40 3.73 -5.31
C TYR A 41 -11.15 3.79 -6.20
N SER A 42 -11.32 3.92 -7.52
CA SER A 42 -10.21 4.01 -8.46
C SER A 42 -9.34 5.26 -8.23
N GLU A 43 -9.96 6.42 -8.00
CA GLU A 43 -9.23 7.66 -7.68
C GLU A 43 -8.45 7.54 -6.36
N ALA A 44 -9.04 6.92 -5.34
CA ALA A 44 -8.33 6.65 -4.08
C ALA A 44 -7.12 5.73 -4.30
N LEU A 45 -7.29 4.67 -5.09
CA LEU A 45 -6.24 3.71 -5.41
C LEU A 45 -5.09 4.33 -6.20
N ILE A 46 -5.37 5.22 -7.16
CA ILE A 46 -4.32 5.99 -7.86
C ILE A 46 -3.53 6.82 -6.85
N ASN A 47 -4.20 7.51 -5.91
CA ASN A 47 -3.49 8.32 -4.93
C ASN A 47 -2.57 7.50 -4.02
N PHE A 48 -3.00 6.29 -3.62
CA PHE A 48 -2.14 5.40 -2.85
C PHE A 48 -0.97 4.85 -3.68
N ALA A 49 -1.22 4.50 -4.95
CA ALA A 49 -0.18 4.05 -5.87
C ALA A 49 0.85 5.14 -6.13
N ASP A 50 0.43 6.35 -6.50
CA ASP A 50 1.30 7.51 -6.74
C ASP A 50 2.19 7.83 -5.53
N ARG A 51 1.65 7.71 -4.31
CA ARG A 51 2.41 7.94 -3.09
C ARG A 51 3.49 6.89 -2.89
N ALA A 52 3.14 5.61 -3.02
CA ALA A 52 4.12 4.53 -2.90
C ALA A 52 5.17 4.63 -4.01
N ASN A 53 4.74 4.86 -5.25
CA ASN A 53 5.61 4.99 -6.41
C ASN A 53 6.59 6.15 -6.26
N LYS A 54 6.17 7.32 -5.75
CA LYS A 54 7.08 8.47 -5.53
C LYS A 54 8.24 8.15 -4.58
N ILE A 55 8.04 7.24 -3.64
CA ILE A 55 9.07 6.82 -2.68
C ILE A 55 9.99 5.77 -3.33
N ALA A 56 9.41 4.82 -4.06
CA ALA A 56 10.11 3.68 -4.63
C ALA A 56 10.81 3.95 -5.97
N THR A 57 10.34 4.91 -6.76
CA THR A 57 10.84 5.14 -8.13
C THR A 57 12.33 5.43 -8.14
N GLY A 58 13.09 4.65 -8.92
CA GLY A 58 14.53 4.81 -9.04
C GLY A 58 15.35 4.31 -7.85
N LYS A 59 14.72 3.57 -6.92
CA LYS A 59 15.38 2.88 -5.80
C LYS A 59 15.03 1.40 -5.81
N ALA A 60 16.01 0.52 -5.74
CA ALA A 60 15.74 -0.89 -5.43
C ALA A 60 15.23 -1.01 -3.99
N GLY A 61 14.54 -2.09 -3.61
CA GLY A 61 14.08 -2.25 -2.22
C GLY A 61 15.21 -2.31 -1.20
N SER A 62 16.41 -2.73 -1.64
CA SER A 62 17.65 -2.66 -0.86
C SER A 62 18.09 -1.23 -0.55
N ASP A 63 17.67 -0.25 -1.34
CA ASP A 63 18.01 1.17 -1.19
C ASP A 63 16.95 1.96 -0.41
N TRP A 64 15.82 1.34 -0.07
CA TRP A 64 14.83 1.96 0.81
C TRP A 64 15.43 2.10 2.20
N ASP A 65 15.06 3.13 2.95
CA ASP A 65 15.28 3.11 4.41
C ASP A 65 14.04 2.56 5.13
N VAL A 66 14.13 2.38 6.45
CA VAL A 66 13.00 1.86 7.24
C VAL A 66 11.74 2.74 7.12
N ASN A 67 11.91 4.06 6.93
CA ASN A 67 10.77 4.97 6.76
C ASN A 67 10.18 4.85 5.36
N ASP A 68 11.01 4.78 4.32
CA ASP A 68 10.58 4.54 2.94
C ASP A 68 9.77 3.25 2.86
N ALA A 69 10.32 2.15 3.38
CA ALA A 69 9.66 0.85 3.43
C ALA A 69 8.33 0.93 4.21
N SER A 70 8.33 1.54 5.40
CA SER A 70 7.11 1.69 6.21
C SER A 70 6.02 2.49 5.49
N ASN A 71 6.38 3.59 4.82
CA ASN A 71 5.43 4.44 4.11
C ASN A 71 4.88 3.76 2.85
N ILE A 72 5.69 2.96 2.16
CA ILE A 72 5.25 2.11 1.05
C ILE A 72 4.24 1.09 1.60
N ILE A 73 4.61 0.33 2.63
CA ILE A 73 3.74 -0.69 3.24
C ILE A 73 2.41 -0.10 3.70
N LEU A 74 2.43 1.05 4.38
CA LEU A 74 1.20 1.73 4.82
C LEU A 74 0.32 2.17 3.64
N SER A 75 0.93 2.68 2.56
CA SER A 75 0.20 3.05 1.34
C SER A 75 -0.46 1.83 0.68
N LEU A 76 0.26 0.71 0.61
CA LEU A 76 -0.27 -0.56 0.09
C LEU A 76 -1.38 -1.11 0.99
N ASN A 77 -1.23 -1.05 2.32
CA ASN A 77 -2.26 -1.51 3.26
C ASN A 77 -3.53 -0.67 3.16
N ALA A 78 -3.41 0.66 3.04
CA ALA A 78 -4.56 1.54 2.83
C ALA A 78 -5.32 1.17 1.55
N ALA A 79 -4.61 0.83 0.47
CA ALA A 79 -5.23 0.34 -0.77
C ALA A 79 -5.95 -1.01 -0.57
N LYS A 80 -5.33 -1.97 0.16
CA LYS A 80 -5.96 -3.24 0.54
C LYS A 80 -7.28 -3.00 1.28
N GLU A 81 -7.26 -2.21 2.36
CA GLU A 81 -8.46 -1.89 3.16
C GLU A 81 -9.53 -1.18 2.31
N THR A 82 -9.11 -0.28 1.42
CA THR A 82 -9.98 0.38 0.46
C THR A 82 -10.68 -0.62 -0.45
N ILE A 83 -9.96 -1.59 -1.04
CA ILE A 83 -10.56 -2.62 -1.90
C ILE A 83 -11.47 -3.55 -1.10
N GLU A 84 -11.05 -3.97 0.10
CA GLU A 84 -11.86 -4.85 0.98
C GLU A 84 -13.14 -4.18 1.46
N SER A 85 -13.15 -2.85 1.56
CA SER A 85 -14.35 -2.07 1.88
C SER A 85 -15.31 -1.87 0.71
N ALA A 86 -14.85 -2.08 -0.53
CA ALA A 86 -15.64 -1.89 -1.73
C ALA A 86 -16.76 -2.96 -1.88
N PRO A 87 -17.81 -2.69 -2.67
CA PRO A 87 -18.79 -3.70 -3.05
C PRO A 87 -18.11 -4.91 -3.71
N LYS A 88 -18.47 -6.14 -3.28
CA LYS A 88 -17.89 -7.39 -3.78
C LYS A 88 -17.75 -7.47 -5.31
N PRO A 89 -18.74 -7.06 -6.14
CA PRO A 89 -18.67 -7.20 -7.59
C PRO A 89 -17.52 -6.42 -8.26
N ILE A 90 -17.01 -5.37 -7.63
CA ILE A 90 -15.97 -4.52 -8.21
C ILE A 90 -14.58 -4.74 -7.58
N ARG A 91 -14.46 -5.53 -6.52
CA ARG A 91 -13.20 -5.69 -5.77
C ARG A 91 -12.07 -6.22 -6.63
N GLU A 92 -12.33 -7.28 -7.41
CA GLU A 92 -11.29 -7.89 -8.25
C GLU A 92 -10.83 -6.93 -9.35
N LYS A 93 -11.77 -6.17 -9.94
CA LYS A 93 -11.45 -5.12 -10.92
C LYS A 93 -10.59 -4.03 -10.29
N LEU A 94 -10.92 -3.57 -9.09
CA LEU A 94 -10.15 -2.57 -8.35
C LEU A 94 -8.75 -3.08 -7.95
N LYS A 95 -8.65 -4.35 -7.57
CA LYS A 95 -7.38 -5.01 -7.27
C LYS A 95 -6.47 -5.06 -8.50
N GLN A 96 -6.98 -5.51 -9.66
CA GLN A 96 -6.23 -5.50 -10.91
C GLN A 96 -5.84 -4.08 -11.34
N TYR A 97 -6.77 -3.14 -11.21
CA TYR A 97 -6.52 -1.73 -11.48
C TYR A 97 -5.39 -1.16 -10.62
N TYR A 98 -5.42 -1.44 -9.31
CA TYR A 98 -4.37 -0.98 -8.40
C TYR A 98 -3.00 -1.56 -8.76
N LYS A 99 -2.92 -2.88 -9.02
CA LYS A 99 -1.69 -3.54 -9.44
C LYS A 99 -1.08 -2.89 -10.69
N HIS A 100 -1.92 -2.53 -11.67
CA HIS A 100 -1.46 -1.88 -12.91
C HIS A 100 -0.87 -0.47 -12.70
N ASN A 101 -1.21 0.19 -11.58
CA ASN A 101 -0.72 1.53 -11.27
C ASN A 101 0.53 1.51 -10.36
N LEU A 102 1.02 0.35 -9.92
CA LEU A 102 2.26 0.26 -9.14
C LEU A 102 3.48 0.32 -10.06
N CYS A 103 4.55 0.96 -9.58
CA CYS A 103 5.82 1.01 -10.31
C CYS A 103 6.54 -0.36 -10.27
N HIS A 104 7.45 -0.56 -11.21
CA HIS A 104 8.19 -1.82 -11.36
C HIS A 104 8.98 -2.19 -10.11
N GLU A 105 9.55 -1.22 -9.40
CA GLU A 105 10.32 -1.44 -8.18
C GLU A 105 9.45 -2.07 -7.08
N ILE A 106 8.26 -1.54 -6.85
CA ILE A 106 7.32 -2.12 -5.87
C ILE A 106 6.87 -3.52 -6.30
N ILE A 107 6.58 -3.71 -7.59
CA ILE A 107 6.17 -5.02 -8.12
C ILE A 107 7.28 -6.04 -7.90
N THR A 108 8.54 -5.68 -8.18
CA THR A 108 9.71 -6.56 -7.99
C THR A 108 9.84 -7.00 -6.53
N GLU A 109 9.70 -6.07 -5.59
CA GLU A 109 9.78 -6.39 -4.16
C GLU A 109 8.60 -7.24 -3.69
N LEU A 110 7.39 -7.03 -4.25
CA LEU A 110 6.23 -7.87 -3.94
C LEU A 110 6.39 -9.30 -4.48
N GLU A 111 7.06 -9.47 -5.62
CA GLU A 111 7.38 -10.77 -6.20
C GLU A 111 8.53 -11.49 -5.47
N ALA A 112 9.44 -10.74 -4.85
CA ALA A 112 10.55 -11.31 -4.07
C ALA A 112 10.05 -12.12 -2.87
N HIS A 113 10.78 -13.18 -2.48
CA HIS A 113 10.38 -14.05 -1.37
C HIS A 113 10.56 -13.43 0.02
N SER A 114 11.30 -12.32 0.12
CA SER A 114 11.64 -11.64 1.37
C SER A 114 11.01 -10.25 1.44
N PRO A 115 10.75 -9.71 2.64
CA PRO A 115 10.49 -8.28 2.80
C PRO A 115 11.73 -7.46 2.37
N PRO A 116 11.59 -6.15 2.09
CA PRO A 116 12.71 -5.31 1.66
C PRO A 116 13.89 -5.41 2.62
N ASP A 117 15.10 -5.68 2.12
CA ASP A 117 16.31 -5.97 2.93
C ASP A 117 16.69 -4.84 3.90
N SER A 118 16.32 -3.60 3.56
CA SER A 118 16.50 -2.40 4.38
C SER A 118 15.83 -2.46 5.75
N VAL A 119 14.87 -3.37 5.90
CA VAL A 119 14.16 -3.67 7.15
C VAL A 119 15.05 -4.45 8.13
N ILE A 120 16.12 -5.08 7.68
CA ILE A 120 16.94 -6.06 8.43
C ILE A 120 18.24 -5.42 8.95
N VAL A 121 18.28 -4.10 9.16
CA VAL A 121 19.50 -3.40 9.58
C VAL A 121 19.59 -3.23 11.11
N ARG A 122 18.45 -3.30 11.83
CA ARG A 122 18.38 -3.21 13.30
C ARG A 122 17.13 -3.88 13.83
N GLU A 123 17.07 -4.11 15.14
CA GLU A 123 15.83 -4.50 15.81
C GLU A 123 14.77 -3.39 15.57
N PRO A 124 13.65 -3.72 14.90
CA PRO A 124 12.60 -2.75 14.66
C PRO A 124 11.90 -2.42 15.97
N SER A 125 11.43 -1.19 16.12
CA SER A 125 10.51 -0.84 17.19
C SER A 125 9.22 -1.67 17.09
N GLU A 126 8.47 -1.80 18.18
CA GLU A 126 7.19 -2.53 18.17
C GLU A 126 6.23 -2.02 17.07
N TYR A 127 6.24 -0.71 16.82
CA TYR A 127 5.43 -0.09 15.77
C TYR A 127 5.91 -0.46 14.36
N GLU A 128 7.22 -0.39 14.11
CA GLU A 128 7.82 -0.80 12.83
C GLU A 128 7.58 -2.29 12.56
N GLY A 129 7.73 -3.14 13.57
CA GLY A 129 7.45 -4.57 13.46
C GLY A 129 5.99 -4.87 13.11
N LYS A 130 5.02 -4.11 13.65
CA LYS A 130 3.61 -4.21 13.27
C LYS A 130 3.37 -3.83 11.81
N ILE A 131 3.98 -2.74 11.33
CA ILE A 131 3.87 -2.34 9.92
C ILE A 131 4.48 -3.41 9.03
N MET A 132 5.67 -3.90 9.37
CA MET A 132 6.37 -4.92 8.59
C MET A 132 5.57 -6.23 8.51
N GLY A 133 4.85 -6.60 9.57
CA GLY A 133 3.93 -7.74 9.56
C GLY A 133 2.79 -7.64 8.56
N LEU A 134 2.46 -6.44 8.05
CA LEU A 134 1.44 -6.25 7.01
C LEU A 134 1.91 -6.69 5.62
N TRP A 135 3.23 -6.78 5.39
CA TRP A 135 3.79 -7.04 4.06
C TRP A 135 3.29 -8.36 3.47
N ASP A 136 3.34 -9.44 4.24
CA ASP A 136 2.90 -10.76 3.79
C ASP A 136 1.40 -10.79 3.52
N GLU A 137 0.60 -10.14 4.36
CA GLU A 137 -0.84 -10.01 4.14
C GLU A 137 -1.16 -9.27 2.83
N ILE A 138 -0.43 -8.20 2.54
CA ILE A 138 -0.57 -7.41 1.30
C ILE A 138 -0.17 -8.25 0.10
N LYS A 139 0.94 -8.99 0.17
CA LYS A 139 1.40 -9.88 -0.91
C LYS A 139 0.38 -10.95 -1.24
N ILE A 140 -0.15 -11.62 -0.21
CA ILE A 140 -1.21 -12.63 -0.36
C ILE A 140 -2.46 -11.98 -0.97
N PHE A 141 -2.87 -10.83 -0.43
CA PHE A 141 -4.05 -10.11 -0.92
C PHE A 141 -3.92 -9.70 -2.39
N LEU A 142 -2.76 -9.22 -2.82
CA LEU A 142 -2.49 -8.81 -4.20
C LEU A 142 -2.18 -9.99 -5.14
N GLY A 143 -1.99 -11.19 -4.59
CA GLY A 143 -1.72 -12.42 -5.34
C GLY A 143 -0.29 -12.49 -5.89
N TYR A 144 0.70 -12.01 -5.12
CA TYR A 144 2.12 -12.14 -5.44
C TYR A 144 2.81 -13.28 -4.69
N THR A 145 2.12 -13.93 -3.76
CA THR A 145 2.62 -15.16 -3.14
C THR A 145 2.52 -16.30 -4.16
N VAL A 146 3.68 -16.81 -4.59
CA VAL A 146 3.77 -18.01 -5.43
C VAL A 146 3.17 -19.18 -4.64
N VAL A 147 2.17 -19.81 -5.24
CA VAL A 147 1.65 -21.13 -4.90
C VAL A 147 2.86 -22.02 -4.58
N SER A 148 3.02 -22.42 -3.32
CA SER A 148 4.09 -23.35 -2.98
C SER A 148 3.87 -24.63 -3.79
N GLU A 149 4.94 -25.29 -4.26
CA GLU A 149 4.81 -26.51 -5.07
C GLU A 149 3.92 -27.60 -4.43
N ALA A 150 3.65 -27.51 -3.11
CA ALA A 150 2.69 -28.34 -2.38
C ALA A 150 1.21 -28.18 -2.78
N ASP A 151 0.83 -27.10 -3.48
CA ASP A 151 -0.53 -26.87 -3.98
C ASP A 151 -0.72 -27.32 -5.45
N LEU A 152 0.35 -27.83 -6.10
CA LEU A 152 0.32 -28.37 -7.46
C LEU A 152 0.24 -29.92 -7.48
N GLU A 153 0.11 -30.57 -6.32
CA GLU A 153 0.04 -32.03 -6.17
C GLU A 153 -1.39 -32.60 -5.99
N ASP A 154 -2.44 -31.88 -6.40
CA ASP A 154 -3.83 -32.39 -6.44
C ASP A 154 -4.39 -32.55 -7.88
#